data_AF-H0PUC1-F1
#
_entry.id   AF-H0PUC1-F1
#
_cell.length_a   1.000
_cell.length_b   1.000
_cell.length_c   1.000
_cell.angle_alpha   90.00
_cell.angle_beta   90.00
_cell.angle_gamma   90.00
#
_symmetry.space_group_name_H-M   'P 1'
#
loop_
_entity.id
_entity.type
_entity.pdbx_description
1 polymer ?
#
loop_
_entity_poly.entity_id
_entity_poly.type
_entity_poly.pdbx_seq_one_letter_code
_entity_poly.pdbx_strand_id
1 'polypeptide(L)'
;MAAATDALVRWQRALTCALLLAGCAPGGSIDPGDAKQVARGEAVYREHCASCHGARLEGQPDWRQRRPNGRLPAPPHDASGHTWHHPNELLINIVRQGMVPPWAPAGYDSDMPAFGGHLSDADILAVLAYIQSTWPPEVREQRARMLQQGRP
;
A
#
# COMPACT_ATOMS: atom_id res chain seq x y z
N MET A 1 4.85 60.29 52.08
CA MET A 1 3.78 59.56 52.80
C MET A 1 3.07 58.65 51.80
N ALA A 2 3.14 57.32 52.04
CA ALA A 2 2.42 56.18 51.42
C ALA A 2 2.44 56.04 49.87
N ALA A 3 3.17 55.08 49.28
CA ALA A 3 2.84 53.64 49.06
C ALA A 3 1.71 53.46 47.99
N ALA A 4 1.77 52.59 46.99
CA ALA A 4 2.42 51.28 46.88
C ALA A 4 2.70 50.90 45.41
N THR A 5 3.61 49.95 45.25
CA THR A 5 4.01 49.24 44.03
C THR A 5 2.93 48.28 43.53
N ASP A 6 2.73 48.18 42.21
CA ASP A 6 2.26 46.92 41.61
C ASP A 6 2.81 46.74 40.19
N ALA A 7 3.71 45.77 40.09
CA ALA A 7 4.32 45.30 38.87
C ALA A 7 3.53 44.08 38.40
N LEU A 8 2.75 44.20 37.33
CA LEU A 8 2.19 43.04 36.63
C LEU A 8 2.21 43.27 35.11
N VAL A 9 3.36 42.93 34.53
CA VAL A 9 3.52 41.99 33.40
C VAL A 9 2.36 41.96 32.40
N ARG A 10 2.56 42.70 31.30
CA ARG A 10 2.42 42.26 29.89
C ARG A 10 1.80 40.87 29.67
N TRP A 11 0.56 40.83 29.18
CA TRP A 11 0.07 39.73 28.35
C TRP A 11 -0.42 40.32 27.03
N GLN A 12 0.52 40.50 26.11
CA GLN A 12 0.25 40.75 24.70
C GLN A 12 -0.60 39.59 24.18
N ARG A 13 -1.83 39.89 23.79
CA ARG A 13 -2.67 39.00 22.99
C ARG A 13 -2.08 38.92 21.58
N ALA A 14 -1.07 38.09 21.40
CA ALA A 14 -0.67 37.65 20.07
C ALA A 14 -1.65 36.55 19.64
N LEU A 15 -2.64 36.92 18.83
CA LEU A 15 -3.42 35.97 18.03
C LEU A 15 -2.46 35.29 17.04
N THR A 16 -1.89 34.15 17.41
CA THR A 16 -1.34 33.21 16.43
C THR A 16 -2.50 32.48 15.78
N CYS A 17 -2.92 32.97 14.60
CA CYS A 17 -3.57 32.14 13.60
C CYS A 17 -2.58 31.04 13.22
N ALA A 18 -2.77 29.83 13.77
CA ALA A 18 -2.09 28.65 13.31
C ALA A 18 -2.54 28.39 11.87
N LEU A 19 -1.66 28.69 10.90
CA LEU A 19 -1.77 28.25 9.52
C LEU A 19 -1.81 26.71 9.52
N LEU A 20 -3.01 26.16 9.40
CA LEU A 20 -3.22 24.78 8.98
C LEU A 20 -2.80 24.71 7.51
N LEU A 21 -1.50 24.48 7.27
CA LEU A 21 -1.04 23.92 6.00
C LEU A 21 -1.56 22.48 5.94
N ALA A 22 -2.83 22.35 5.55
CA ALA A 22 -3.37 21.12 5.03
C ALA A 22 -2.57 20.80 3.76
N GLY A 23 -1.50 20.02 3.93
CA GLY A 23 -0.76 19.45 2.83
C GLY A 23 -1.71 18.63 1.99
N CYS A 24 -2.02 19.13 0.79
CA CYS A 24 -2.62 18.33 -0.26
C CYS A 24 -1.60 17.22 -0.55
N ALA A 25 -1.82 16.03 0.00
CA ALA A 25 -1.02 14.87 -0.39
C ALA A 25 -1.37 14.60 -1.86
N PRO A 26 -0.43 14.76 -2.81
CA PRO A 26 -0.69 14.29 -4.16
C PRO A 26 -0.97 12.80 -4.05
N GLY A 27 -2.08 12.33 -4.64
CA GLY A 27 -2.30 10.90 -4.83
C GLY A 27 -1.10 10.35 -5.58
N GLY A 28 -0.23 9.64 -4.88
CA GLY A 28 1.05 9.17 -5.42
C GLY A 28 0.85 8.10 -6.48
N SER A 29 1.84 7.93 -7.35
CA SER A 29 1.97 6.72 -8.17
C SER A 29 2.70 5.63 -7.38
N ILE A 30 2.62 4.39 -7.86
CA ILE A 30 3.49 3.31 -7.41
C ILE A 30 4.85 3.50 -8.10
N ASP A 31 5.90 3.80 -7.33
CA ASP A 31 7.27 3.98 -7.82
C ASP A 31 8.24 3.01 -7.11
N PRO A 32 8.61 1.88 -7.74
CA PRO A 32 9.59 0.94 -7.17
C PRO A 32 11.02 1.48 -7.12
N GLY A 33 11.28 2.67 -7.70
CA GLY A 33 12.56 3.38 -7.62
C GLY A 33 12.65 4.40 -6.49
N ASP A 34 11.52 4.78 -5.87
CA ASP A 34 11.52 5.68 -4.72
C ASP A 34 11.85 4.89 -3.44
N ALA A 35 13.09 5.02 -2.97
CA ALA A 35 13.59 4.35 -1.77
C ALA A 35 12.75 4.63 -0.51
N LYS A 36 12.14 5.82 -0.37
CA LYS A 36 11.30 6.15 0.79
C LYS A 36 9.96 5.44 0.71
N GLN A 37 9.36 5.42 -0.48
CA GLN A 37 8.10 4.71 -0.72
C GLN A 37 8.29 3.20 -0.54
N VAL A 38 9.39 2.64 -1.06
CA VAL A 38 9.75 1.22 -0.91
C VAL A 38 9.96 0.86 0.57
N ALA A 39 10.72 1.66 1.34
CA ALA A 39 10.96 1.39 2.76
C ALA A 39 9.66 1.45 3.59
N ARG A 40 8.76 2.39 3.28
CA ARG A 40 7.41 2.43 3.88
C ARG A 40 6.62 1.17 3.51
N GLY A 41 6.67 0.77 2.24
CA GLY A 41 5.99 -0.40 1.73
C GLY A 41 6.45 -1.71 2.36
N GLU A 42 7.75 -1.85 2.61
CA GLU A 42 8.31 -3.00 3.31
C GLU A 42 7.77 -3.13 4.73
N ALA A 43 7.68 -2.01 5.47
CA ALA A 43 7.10 -2.00 6.81
C ALA A 43 5.63 -2.45 6.79
N VAL A 44 4.84 -1.89 5.87
CA VAL A 44 3.42 -2.28 5.67
C VAL A 44 3.31 -3.76 5.29
N TYR A 45 4.15 -4.23 4.37
CA TYR A 45 4.16 -5.63 3.92
C TYR A 45 4.40 -6.60 5.08
N ARG A 46 5.42 -6.33 5.89
CA ARG A 46 5.79 -7.17 7.03
C ARG A 46 4.68 -7.24 8.07
N GLU A 47 3.99 -6.13 8.31
CA GLU A 47 2.92 -6.05 9.31
C GLU A 47 1.61 -6.70 8.85
N HIS A 48 1.25 -6.52 7.57
CA HIS A 48 -0.10 -6.83 7.09
C HIS A 48 -0.19 -7.95 6.05
N CYS A 49 0.90 -8.27 5.35
CA CYS A 49 0.87 -9.15 4.18
C CYS A 49 1.65 -10.45 4.38
N ALA A 50 2.79 -10.37 5.08
CA ALA A 50 3.77 -11.46 5.19
C ALA A 50 3.23 -12.72 5.89
N SER A 51 2.21 -12.59 6.76
CA SER A 51 1.60 -13.74 7.45
C SER A 51 0.98 -14.75 6.48
N CYS A 52 0.55 -14.30 5.30
CA CYS A 52 -0.02 -15.14 4.25
C CYS A 52 0.90 -15.24 3.04
N HIS A 53 1.48 -14.13 2.58
CA HIS A 53 2.31 -14.10 1.37
C HIS A 53 3.79 -14.44 1.59
N GLY A 54 4.18 -14.76 2.83
CA GLY A 54 5.54 -15.14 3.19
C GLY A 54 6.44 -13.93 3.46
N ALA A 55 7.41 -14.10 4.35
CA ALA A 55 8.34 -13.01 4.72
C ALA A 55 9.28 -12.60 3.58
N ARG A 56 9.46 -13.47 2.57
CA ARG A 56 10.28 -13.24 1.36
C ARG A 56 9.41 -13.21 0.10
N LEU A 57 8.12 -12.93 0.24
CA LEU A 57 7.17 -12.90 -0.87
C LEU A 57 6.95 -14.25 -1.57
N GLU A 58 7.33 -15.37 -0.93
CA GLU A 58 7.32 -16.71 -1.53
C GLU A 58 5.91 -17.37 -1.59
N GLY A 59 4.92 -16.75 -0.96
CA GLY A 59 3.56 -17.27 -0.89
C GLY A 59 3.43 -18.54 -0.06
N GLN A 60 2.27 -19.18 -0.16
CA GLN A 60 2.00 -20.47 0.44
C GLN A 60 2.32 -21.62 -0.54
N PRO A 61 2.67 -22.82 -0.03
CA PRO A 61 2.83 -23.99 -0.89
C PRO A 61 1.53 -24.28 -1.65
N ASP A 62 1.67 -24.88 -2.84
CA ASP A 62 0.55 -25.28 -3.69
C ASP A 62 -0.45 -24.15 -3.98
N TRP A 63 -0.01 -22.89 -4.06
CA TRP A 63 -0.87 -21.73 -4.26
C TRP A 63 -1.72 -21.76 -5.53
N ARG A 64 -1.39 -22.63 -6.49
CA ARG A 64 -2.19 -22.86 -7.71
C ARG A 64 -3.26 -23.96 -7.54
N GLN A 65 -3.27 -24.69 -6.43
CA GLN A 65 -4.20 -25.77 -6.14
C GLN A 65 -5.26 -25.29 -5.13
N ARG A 66 -6.54 -25.55 -5.43
CA ARG A 66 -7.62 -25.22 -4.49
C ARG A 66 -7.56 -26.15 -3.28
N ARG A 67 -7.74 -25.56 -2.10
CA ARG A 67 -7.94 -26.29 -0.84
C ARG A 67 -9.30 -27.02 -0.84
N PRO A 68 -9.55 -27.95 0.11
CA PRO A 68 -10.86 -28.60 0.24
C PRO A 68 -12.04 -27.64 0.42
N ASN A 69 -11.81 -26.44 0.96
CA ASN A 69 -12.82 -25.38 1.07
C ASN A 69 -13.04 -24.59 -0.24
N GLY A 70 -12.37 -24.97 -1.33
CA GLY A 70 -12.47 -24.33 -2.64
C GLY A 70 -11.60 -23.08 -2.82
N ARG A 71 -10.96 -22.53 -1.78
CA ARG A 71 -10.14 -21.31 -1.87
C ARG A 71 -8.72 -21.60 -2.33
N LEU A 72 -8.07 -20.62 -2.95
CA LEU A 72 -6.65 -20.69 -3.30
C LEU A 72 -5.78 -20.19 -2.13
N PRO A 73 -4.65 -20.84 -1.83
CA PRO A 73 -3.64 -20.28 -0.93
C PRO A 73 -3.08 -18.94 -1.44
N ALA A 74 -2.46 -18.18 -0.56
CA ALA A 74 -1.86 -16.90 -0.92
C ALA A 74 -0.73 -17.10 -1.97
N PRO A 75 -0.80 -16.42 -3.14
CA PRO A 75 0.24 -16.56 -4.16
C PRO A 75 1.54 -15.85 -3.75
N PRO A 76 2.69 -16.27 -4.30
CA PRO A 76 3.92 -15.51 -4.22
C PRO A 76 3.75 -14.15 -4.91
N HIS A 77 4.40 -13.15 -4.32
CA HIS A 77 4.55 -11.82 -4.88
C HIS A 77 5.94 -11.58 -5.46
N ASP A 78 6.86 -12.53 -5.32
CA ASP A 78 8.13 -12.55 -6.04
C ASP A 78 7.97 -12.93 -7.53
N ALA A 79 9.10 -13.13 -8.23
CA ALA A 79 9.13 -13.47 -9.66
C ALA A 79 8.49 -14.83 -9.99
N SER A 80 8.29 -15.74 -9.04
CA SER A 80 7.67 -17.05 -9.25
C SER A 80 6.14 -16.99 -9.34
N GLY A 81 5.56 -15.87 -8.89
CA GLY A 81 4.14 -15.56 -8.94
C GLY A 81 3.67 -14.98 -10.28
N HIS A 82 2.46 -14.43 -10.28
CA HIS A 82 1.88 -13.77 -11.45
C HIS A 82 1.50 -12.31 -11.22
N THR A 83 1.75 -11.73 -10.04
CA THR A 83 1.33 -10.37 -9.69
C THR A 83 1.80 -9.32 -10.71
N TRP A 84 2.98 -9.52 -11.28
CA TRP A 84 3.57 -8.65 -12.29
C TRP A 84 2.83 -8.63 -13.64
N HIS A 85 1.90 -9.56 -13.88
CA HIS A 85 1.01 -9.56 -15.06
C HIS A 85 -0.22 -8.65 -14.91
N HIS A 86 -0.49 -8.07 -13.75
CA HIS A 86 -1.73 -7.31 -13.52
C HIS A 86 -1.49 -5.80 -13.54
N PRO A 87 -2.40 -4.99 -14.12
CA PRO A 87 -2.28 -3.55 -14.10
C PRO A 87 -2.35 -3.00 -12.67
N ASN A 88 -1.69 -1.86 -12.44
CA ASN A 88 -1.63 -1.24 -11.11
C ASN A 88 -3.02 -0.93 -10.53
N GLU A 89 -3.96 -0.48 -11.35
CA GLU A 89 -5.34 -0.20 -10.92
C GLU A 89 -6.02 -1.44 -10.33
N LEU A 90 -5.89 -2.58 -11.00
CA LEU A 90 -6.43 -3.85 -10.51
C LEU A 90 -5.79 -4.23 -9.17
N LEU A 91 -4.46 -4.13 -9.06
CA LEU A 91 -3.75 -4.45 -7.82
C LEU A 91 -4.14 -3.53 -6.64
N ILE A 92 -4.22 -2.22 -6.89
CA ILE A 92 -4.66 -1.24 -5.87
C ILE A 92 -6.06 -1.58 -5.38
N ASN A 93 -6.98 -1.90 -6.30
CA ASN A 93 -8.35 -2.18 -5.94
C ASN A 93 -8.52 -3.55 -5.27
N ILE A 94 -7.74 -4.57 -5.63
CA ILE A 94 -7.72 -5.84 -4.90
C ILE A 94 -7.27 -5.62 -3.45
N VAL A 95 -6.20 -4.87 -3.21
CA VAL A 95 -5.73 -4.57 -1.84
C VAL A 95 -6.79 -3.78 -1.08
N ARG A 96 -7.36 -2.74 -1.70
CA ARG A 96 -8.32 -1.84 -1.05
C ARG A 96 -9.68 -2.48 -0.80
N GLN A 97 -10.24 -3.16 -1.80
CA GLN A 97 -11.63 -3.59 -1.84
C GLN A 97 -11.79 -5.10 -1.67
N GLY A 98 -10.69 -5.85 -1.71
CA GLY A 98 -10.70 -7.31 -1.73
C GLY A 98 -10.96 -7.88 -3.13
N MET A 99 -10.94 -9.20 -3.22
CA MET A 99 -11.15 -9.96 -4.47
C MET A 99 -12.65 -10.09 -4.79
N VAL A 100 -13.32 -8.96 -5.06
CA VAL A 100 -14.75 -8.87 -5.40
C VAL A 100 -14.96 -8.19 -6.75
N PRO A 101 -16.13 -8.35 -7.42
CA PRO A 101 -16.42 -7.63 -8.66
C PRO A 101 -16.26 -6.09 -8.51
N PRO A 102 -15.73 -5.39 -9.53
CA PRO A 102 -15.30 -5.88 -10.85
C PRO A 102 -13.86 -6.46 -10.90
N TRP A 103 -13.16 -6.54 -9.77
CA TRP A 103 -11.74 -6.92 -9.68
C TRP A 103 -11.51 -8.44 -9.59
N ALA A 104 -12.58 -9.20 -9.35
CA ALA A 104 -12.61 -10.65 -9.40
C ALA A 104 -13.95 -11.14 -9.98
N PRO A 105 -14.03 -12.40 -10.47
CA PRO A 105 -15.29 -12.99 -10.91
C PRO A 105 -16.37 -12.95 -9.82
N ALA A 106 -17.63 -12.83 -10.22
CA ALA A 106 -18.74 -12.94 -9.29
C ALA A 106 -18.72 -14.28 -8.55
N GLY A 107 -18.86 -14.24 -7.22
CA GLY A 107 -18.79 -15.42 -6.36
C GLY A 107 -17.38 -15.96 -6.11
N TYR A 108 -16.32 -15.26 -6.52
CA TYR A 108 -14.96 -15.63 -6.15
C TYR A 108 -14.75 -15.45 -4.63
N ASP A 109 -14.36 -16.53 -3.96
CA ASP A 109 -14.14 -16.57 -2.51
C ASP A 109 -12.63 -16.63 -2.20
N SER A 110 -12.16 -15.73 -1.34
CA SER A 110 -10.74 -15.53 -1.02
C SER A 110 -10.52 -15.34 0.46
N ASP A 111 -9.39 -15.86 0.97
CA ASP A 111 -8.92 -15.59 2.32
C ASP A 111 -8.24 -14.21 2.44
N MET A 112 -7.99 -13.50 1.34
CA MET A 112 -7.37 -12.17 1.35
C MET A 112 -8.38 -11.11 1.80
N PRO A 113 -8.17 -10.43 2.95
CA PRO A 113 -9.08 -9.40 3.42
C PRO A 113 -8.96 -8.12 2.56
N ALA A 114 -10.02 -7.32 2.55
CA ALA A 114 -9.95 -5.95 2.05
C ALA A 114 -9.28 -5.06 3.09
N PHE A 115 -8.33 -4.22 2.67
CA PHE A 115 -7.60 -3.32 3.57
C PHE A 115 -8.14 -1.88 3.58
N GLY A 116 -9.23 -1.60 2.85
CA GLY A 116 -9.93 -0.33 2.93
C GLY A 116 -10.34 -0.01 4.37
N GLY A 117 -10.00 1.19 4.85
CA GLY A 117 -10.23 1.61 6.24
C GLY A 117 -9.19 1.09 7.24
N HIS A 118 -8.32 0.15 6.85
CA HIS A 118 -7.18 -0.31 7.65
C HIS A 118 -5.86 0.30 7.19
N LEU A 119 -5.67 0.45 5.88
CA LEU A 119 -4.50 1.10 5.27
C LEU A 119 -4.89 2.41 4.60
N SER A 120 -4.00 3.41 4.69
CA SER A 120 -4.14 4.63 3.90
C SER A 120 -3.81 4.38 2.43
N ASP A 121 -4.29 5.25 1.55
CA ASP A 121 -3.95 5.23 0.12
C ASP A 121 -2.43 5.21 -0.11
N ALA A 122 -1.70 5.99 0.67
CA ALA A 122 -0.24 6.04 0.61
C ALA A 122 0.40 4.70 1.03
N ASP A 123 -0.18 3.97 1.99
CA ASP A 123 0.32 2.65 2.40
C ASP A 123 0.03 1.58 1.34
N ILE A 124 -1.14 1.62 0.70
CA ILE A 124 -1.50 0.71 -0.39
C ILE A 124 -0.55 0.91 -1.58
N LEU A 125 -0.26 2.16 -1.94
CA LEU A 125 0.68 2.47 -3.01
C LEU A 125 2.11 2.06 -2.62
N ALA A 126 2.50 2.29 -1.37
CA ALA A 126 3.82 1.95 -0.87
C ALA A 126 4.07 0.44 -0.84
N VAL A 127 3.12 -0.36 -0.35
CA VAL A 127 3.29 -1.82 -0.30
C VAL A 127 3.40 -2.42 -1.70
N LEU A 128 2.66 -1.87 -2.67
CA LEU A 128 2.82 -2.25 -4.07
C LEU A 128 4.17 -1.80 -4.64
N ALA A 129 4.67 -0.62 -4.30
CA ALA A 129 6.02 -0.18 -4.70
C ALA A 129 7.11 -1.12 -4.18
N TYR A 130 7.00 -1.54 -2.91
CA TYR A 130 7.89 -2.54 -2.32
C TYR A 130 7.86 -3.86 -3.10
N ILE A 131 6.68 -4.45 -3.31
CA ILE A 131 6.54 -5.69 -4.09
C ILE A 131 7.16 -5.54 -5.50
N GLN A 132 6.91 -4.43 -6.18
CA GLN A 132 7.45 -4.19 -7.52
C GLN A 132 8.97 -4.00 -7.53
N SER A 133 9.54 -3.50 -6.43
CA SER A 133 10.99 -3.29 -6.27
C SER A 133 11.77 -4.60 -6.12
N THR A 134 11.14 -5.69 -5.64
CA THR A 134 11.80 -6.98 -5.45
C THR A 134 11.92 -7.80 -6.74
N TRP A 135 11.31 -7.36 -7.83
CA TRP A 135 11.35 -8.10 -9.08
C TRP A 135 12.67 -7.93 -9.83
N PRO A 136 13.23 -9.02 -10.40
CA PRO A 136 14.40 -8.95 -11.27
C PRO A 136 14.20 -7.97 -12.44
N PRO A 137 15.28 -7.34 -12.95
CA PRO A 137 15.22 -6.40 -14.07
C PRO A 137 14.38 -6.92 -15.25
N GLU A 138 14.54 -8.18 -15.62
CA GLU A 138 13.82 -8.81 -16.73
C GLU A 138 12.29 -8.85 -16.51
N VAL A 139 11.82 -9.08 -15.28
CA VAL A 139 10.39 -9.07 -14.94
C VAL A 139 9.86 -7.65 -14.97
N ARG A 140 10.61 -6.67 -14.46
CA ARG A 140 10.23 -5.25 -14.50
C ARG A 140 10.11 -4.75 -15.94
N GLU A 141 11.03 -5.15 -16.82
CA GLU A 141 10.95 -4.83 -18.25
C GLU A 141 9.75 -5.50 -18.94
N GLN A 142 9.46 -6.77 -18.66
CA GLN A 142 8.30 -7.46 -19.22
C GLN A 142 6.99 -6.77 -18.82
N ARG A 143 6.86 -6.41 -17.54
CA ARG A 143 5.72 -5.64 -17.04
C ARG A 143 5.63 -4.28 -17.74
N ALA A 144 6.73 -3.54 -17.86
CA ALA A 144 6.73 -2.24 -18.53
C ALA A 144 6.22 -2.35 -19.99
N ARG A 145 6.64 -3.40 -20.72
CA ARG A 145 6.14 -3.68 -22.08
C ARG A 145 4.65 -4.00 -22.09
N MET A 146 4.17 -4.81 -21.16
CA MET A 146 2.75 -5.17 -21.06
C MET A 146 1.87 -3.94 -20.77
N LEU A 147 2.29 -3.08 -19.83
CA LEU A 147 1.57 -1.85 -19.48
C LEU A 147 1.53 -0.85 -20.64
N GLN A 148 2.59 -0.76 -21.45
CA GLN A 148 2.61 0.10 -22.65
C GLN A 148 1.67 -0.40 -23.76
N GLN A 149 1.43 -1.70 -23.84
CA GLN A 149 0.59 -2.30 -24.88
C GLN A 149 -0.91 -2.23 -24.56
N GLY A 150 -1.30 -1.71 -23.39
CA GLY A 150 -2.71 -1.60 -23.00
C GLY A 150 -3.44 -2.95 -22.97
N ARG A 151 -2.70 -4.07 -22.83
CA ARG A 151 -3.26 -5.41 -22.77
C ARG A 151 -3.65 -5.70 -21.31
N PRO A 152 -4.95 -5.75 -20.98
CA PRO A 152 -5.39 -6.20 -19.66
C PRO A 152 -5.06 -7.67 -19.42
#